data_AF-A0A956TVR9-F1
#
_entry.id   AF-A0A956TVR9-F1
#
_cell.length_a   1.000
_cell.length_b   1.000
_cell.length_c   1.000
_cell.angle_alpha   90.00
_cell.angle_beta   90.00
_cell.angle_gamma   90.00
#
_symmetry.space_group_name_H-M   'P 1'
#
loop_
_entity.id
_entity.type
_entity.pdbx_description
1 polymer ?
#
loop_
_entity_poly.entity_id
_entity_poly.type
_entity_poly.pdbx_seq_one_letter_code
_entity_poly.pdbx_strand_id
1 'polypeptide(L)'
;ISVFMPYSARLNYVADWYVQLWAESLGKAQNRSGKTVNVGSTPLRAVGVTDQHSQVQLFNEGPFDKSITFVRVGQLPVDVAIPDLYPDKGSLAYLGGAQFSRLLDAEADATRASLTRNGRPNMTYTLPVLDATHWAQLLFVLEFQTAVMGGLMDIDPFDQPGVELGKQYTYALMGRQGYENLMAEMQGLQPA
;
A
#
# COMPACT_ATOMS: atom_id res chain seq x y z
N ILE A 1 -10.60 0.08 2.96
CA ILE A 1 -9.32 -0.38 2.35
C ILE A 1 -8.51 0.84 1.92
N SER A 2 -7.22 0.87 2.25
CA SER A 2 -6.28 1.92 1.83
C SER A 2 -5.31 1.35 0.80
N VAL A 3 -5.47 1.71 -0.47
CA VAL A 3 -4.58 1.26 -1.55
C VAL A 3 -3.39 2.20 -1.66
N PHE A 4 -2.18 1.66 -1.69
CA PHE A 4 -0.95 2.40 -1.94
C PHE A 4 -0.31 1.91 -3.24
N MET A 5 -0.28 2.77 -4.26
CA MET A 5 0.03 2.41 -5.65
C MET A 5 1.16 3.28 -6.23
N PRO A 6 2.44 2.97 -5.95
CA PRO A 6 3.56 3.60 -6.63
C PRO A 6 3.60 3.29 -8.13
N TYR A 7 3.91 4.30 -8.94
CA TYR A 7 4.25 4.21 -10.36
C TYR A 7 5.77 4.17 -10.51
N SER A 8 6.41 3.28 -9.75
CA SER A 8 7.85 3.04 -9.81
C SER A 8 8.17 1.72 -9.14
N ALA A 9 8.78 0.79 -9.87
CA ALA A 9 9.21 -0.49 -9.30
C ALA A 9 10.23 -0.31 -8.15
N ARG A 10 10.99 0.81 -8.15
CA ARG A 10 11.95 1.13 -7.07
C ARG A 10 11.27 1.45 -5.74
N LEU A 11 9.97 1.76 -5.75
CA LEU A 11 9.17 2.06 -4.55
C LEU A 11 8.34 0.86 -4.08
N ASN A 12 8.53 -0.33 -4.67
CA ASN A 12 7.81 -1.55 -4.29
C ASN A 12 7.94 -1.86 -2.79
N TYR A 13 9.16 -1.78 -2.24
CA TYR A 13 9.39 -2.02 -0.82
C TYR A 13 8.85 -0.90 0.09
N VAL A 14 8.67 0.32 -0.45
CA VAL A 14 7.97 1.38 0.29
C VAL A 14 6.49 1.05 0.43
N ALA A 15 5.88 0.42 -0.58
CA ALA A 15 4.51 -0.06 -0.48
C ALA A 15 4.38 -1.21 0.53
N ASP A 16 5.34 -2.15 0.56
CA ASP A 16 5.37 -3.22 1.56
C ASP A 16 5.54 -2.65 2.98
N TRP A 17 6.46 -1.70 3.16
CA TRP A 17 6.66 -1.00 4.43
C TRP A 17 5.41 -0.22 4.86
N TYR A 18 4.72 0.45 3.93
CA TYR A 18 3.47 1.15 4.21
C TYR A 18 2.38 0.20 4.70
N VAL A 19 2.27 -1.00 4.10
CA VAL A 19 1.32 -2.03 4.55
C VAL A 19 1.55 -2.38 6.02
N GLN A 20 2.80 -2.59 6.44
CA GLN A 20 3.11 -2.86 7.84
C GLN A 20 2.78 -1.66 8.73
N LEU A 21 3.29 -0.47 8.38
CA LEU A 21 3.07 0.76 9.14
C LEU A 21 1.58 0.99 9.40
N TRP A 22 0.76 0.92 8.35
CA TRP A 22 -0.66 1.21 8.46
C TRP A 22 -1.44 0.11 9.19
N ALA A 23 -1.15 -1.17 8.90
CA ALA A 23 -1.87 -2.29 9.50
C ALA A 23 -1.57 -2.43 10.99
N GLU A 24 -0.30 -2.50 11.38
CA GLU A 24 0.09 -2.72 12.77
C GLU A 24 -0.24 -1.52 13.66
N SER A 25 -0.08 -0.29 13.14
CA SER A 25 -0.40 0.91 13.92
C SER A 25 -1.90 1.18 14.03
N LEU A 26 -2.71 0.92 13.01
CA LEU A 26 -4.11 1.38 13.01
C LEU A 26 -5.15 0.25 13.17
N GLY A 27 -4.74 -1.01 13.03
CA GLY A 27 -5.59 -2.18 13.29
C GLY A 27 -5.64 -2.51 14.77
N LYS A 28 -6.58 -1.92 15.51
CA LYS A 28 -6.63 -2.03 16.98
C LYS A 28 -7.98 -2.51 17.51
N ALA A 29 -7.91 -3.50 18.40
CA ALA A 29 -9.08 -4.02 19.09
C ALA A 29 -9.61 -3.05 20.14
N GLN A 30 -8.73 -2.32 20.84
CA GLN A 30 -9.09 -1.42 21.94
C GLN A 30 -8.68 0.03 21.65
N ASN A 31 -9.45 0.97 22.18
CA ASN A 31 -9.09 2.39 22.23
C ASN A 31 -8.26 2.71 23.48
N ARG A 32 -7.85 3.97 23.64
CA ARG A 32 -7.04 4.43 24.79
C ARG A 32 -7.71 4.27 26.15
N SER A 33 -9.05 4.18 26.20
CA SER A 33 -9.80 3.89 27.42
C SER A 33 -9.99 2.38 27.69
N GLY A 34 -9.39 1.49 26.89
CA GLY A 34 -9.53 0.03 27.00
C GLY A 34 -10.86 -0.52 26.48
N LYS A 35 -11.68 0.30 25.81
CA LYS A 35 -12.95 -0.15 25.22
C LYS A 35 -12.67 -0.86 23.91
N THR A 36 -13.34 -1.98 23.67
CA THR A 36 -13.31 -2.66 22.37
C THR A 36 -13.95 -1.80 21.28
N VAL A 37 -13.19 -1.51 20.23
CA VAL A 37 -13.59 -0.69 19.07
C VAL A 37 -13.35 -1.39 17.73
N ASN A 38 -12.38 -2.32 17.66
CA ASN A 38 -12.04 -3.07 16.44
C ASN A 38 -11.90 -2.18 15.19
N VAL A 39 -11.14 -1.09 15.32
CA VAL A 39 -10.91 -0.13 14.23
C VAL A 39 -9.74 -0.56 13.35
N GLY A 40 -9.71 -0.01 12.16
CA GLY A 40 -8.64 -0.18 11.20
C GLY A 40 -9.14 -0.14 9.77
N SER A 41 -8.21 0.00 8.84
CA SER A 41 -8.51 -0.22 7.42
C SER A 41 -7.41 -1.08 6.83
N THR A 42 -7.79 -2.11 6.09
CA THR A 42 -6.82 -3.00 5.44
C THR A 42 -5.99 -2.20 4.44
N PRO A 43 -4.67 -2.09 4.61
CA PRO A 43 -3.81 -1.53 3.58
C PRO A 43 -3.61 -2.57 2.48
N LEU A 44 -3.60 -2.11 1.24
CA LEU A 44 -3.39 -2.95 0.07
C LEU A 44 -2.29 -2.35 -0.80
N ARG A 45 -1.31 -3.16 -1.14
CA ARG A 45 -0.24 -2.82 -2.09
C ARG A 45 -0.74 -2.99 -3.53
N ALA A 46 -0.42 -2.00 -4.37
CA ALA A 46 -0.50 -2.13 -5.82
C ALA A 46 0.74 -1.49 -6.48
N VAL A 47 0.99 -1.72 -7.76
CA VAL A 47 2.07 -1.07 -8.51
C VAL A 47 1.61 -0.67 -9.91
N GLY A 48 1.85 0.58 -10.29
CA GLY A 48 1.62 1.08 -11.64
C GLY A 48 2.83 0.82 -12.54
N VAL A 49 2.66 0.47 -13.81
CA VAL A 49 1.38 0.22 -14.51
C VAL A 49 0.91 -1.23 -14.40
N THR A 50 1.75 -2.13 -13.87
CA THR A 50 1.51 -3.58 -13.87
C THR A 50 0.14 -3.96 -13.31
N ASP A 51 -0.28 -3.39 -12.17
CA ASP A 51 -1.56 -3.71 -11.54
C ASP A 51 -2.77 -3.00 -12.16
N GLN A 52 -2.58 -2.19 -13.20
CA GLN A 52 -3.67 -1.83 -14.09
C GLN A 52 -4.26 -3.07 -14.77
N HIS A 53 -3.43 -4.09 -15.01
CA HIS A 53 -3.82 -5.35 -15.63
C HIS A 53 -4.21 -6.43 -14.61
N SER A 54 -4.41 -6.08 -13.33
CA SER A 54 -4.81 -7.03 -12.29
C SER A 54 -5.92 -6.47 -11.39
N GLN A 55 -5.71 -5.29 -10.78
CA GLN A 55 -6.56 -4.78 -9.70
C GLN A 55 -7.45 -3.61 -10.13
N VAL A 56 -7.10 -2.87 -11.17
CA VAL A 56 -7.83 -1.63 -11.54
C VAL A 56 -9.28 -1.88 -11.97
N GLN A 57 -9.61 -3.07 -12.49
CA GLN A 57 -11.01 -3.49 -12.70
C GLN A 57 -11.78 -3.50 -11.38
N LEU A 58 -11.24 -4.14 -10.34
CA LEU A 58 -11.84 -4.18 -9.01
C LEU A 58 -11.91 -2.77 -8.38
N PHE A 59 -10.93 -1.92 -8.63
CA PHE A 59 -10.92 -0.55 -8.09
C PHE A 59 -12.00 0.33 -8.75
N ASN A 60 -12.28 0.14 -10.03
CA ASN A 60 -13.26 0.93 -10.77
C ASN A 60 -14.69 0.46 -10.61
N GLU A 61 -14.94 -0.86 -10.60
CA GLU A 61 -16.30 -1.43 -10.68
C GLU A 61 -16.68 -2.27 -9.46
N GLY A 62 -15.73 -2.60 -8.59
CA GLY A 62 -16.00 -3.32 -7.35
C GLY A 62 -16.65 -2.47 -6.25
N PRO A 63 -16.68 -3.00 -5.01
CA PRO A 63 -17.25 -2.28 -3.86
C PRO A 63 -16.64 -0.88 -3.65
N PHE A 64 -17.45 0.06 -3.17
CA PHE A 64 -17.05 1.43 -2.82
C PHE A 64 -16.41 1.49 -1.42
N ASP A 65 -15.31 0.76 -1.24
CA ASP A 65 -14.65 0.55 0.04
C ASP A 65 -13.13 0.88 0.02
N LYS A 66 -12.64 1.50 -1.06
CA LYS A 66 -11.23 1.82 -1.29
C LYS A 66 -11.00 3.33 -1.39
N SER A 67 -9.92 3.78 -0.76
CA SER A 67 -9.23 5.03 -1.11
C SER A 67 -7.88 4.69 -1.74
N ILE A 68 -7.50 5.40 -2.81
CA ILE A 68 -6.30 5.09 -3.58
C ILE A 68 -5.27 6.22 -3.49
N THR A 69 -4.10 5.92 -2.94
CA THR A 69 -2.95 6.83 -2.91
C THR A 69 -1.96 6.44 -4.00
N PHE A 70 -1.84 7.28 -5.02
CA PHE A 70 -0.81 7.17 -6.04
C PHE A 70 0.51 7.75 -5.54
N VAL A 71 1.64 7.15 -5.92
CA VAL A 71 2.97 7.75 -5.72
C VAL A 71 3.71 7.82 -7.05
N ARG A 72 4.05 9.04 -7.47
CA ARG A 72 4.72 9.33 -8.75
C ARG A 72 6.14 9.85 -8.52
N VAL A 73 7.00 9.65 -9.50
CA VAL A 73 8.35 10.21 -9.55
C VAL A 73 8.41 11.10 -10.80
N GLY A 74 8.62 12.40 -10.61
CA GLY A 74 8.53 13.40 -11.68
C GLY A 74 9.66 13.29 -12.71
N GLN A 75 10.87 12.95 -12.28
CA GLN A 75 11.99 12.70 -13.19
C GLN A 75 12.62 11.35 -12.90
N LEU A 76 12.67 10.51 -13.94
CA LEU A 76 13.36 9.23 -13.88
C LEU A 76 14.88 9.45 -13.95
N PRO A 77 15.69 8.67 -13.22
CA PRO A 77 17.16 8.80 -13.25
C PRO A 77 17.74 8.44 -14.62
N VAL A 78 17.03 7.61 -15.39
CA VAL A 78 17.31 7.30 -16.79
C VAL A 78 15.97 7.29 -17.50
N ASP A 79 15.81 8.14 -18.50
CA ASP A 79 14.61 8.25 -19.30
C ASP A 79 14.94 7.97 -20.77
N VAL A 80 14.45 6.84 -21.27
CA VAL A 80 14.77 6.34 -22.61
C VAL A 80 13.66 6.69 -23.58
N ALA A 81 14.03 7.08 -24.79
CA ALA A 81 13.07 7.19 -25.88
C ALA A 81 12.64 5.80 -26.32
N ILE A 82 11.34 5.62 -26.56
CA ILE A 82 10.79 4.43 -27.18
C ILE A 82 11.23 4.43 -28.65
N PRO A 83 11.96 3.40 -29.12
CA PRO A 83 12.42 3.36 -30.50
C PRO A 83 11.25 3.40 -31.50
N ASP A 84 11.40 4.21 -32.55
CA ASP A 84 10.39 4.31 -33.61
C ASP A 84 10.53 3.14 -34.60
N LEU A 85 10.03 1.96 -34.19
CA LEU A 85 10.14 0.71 -34.96
C LEU A 85 8.97 0.48 -35.92
N TYR A 86 7.84 1.18 -35.74
CA TYR A 86 6.59 0.92 -36.46
C TYR A 86 5.86 2.20 -36.88
N PRO A 87 6.50 3.12 -37.62
CA PRO A 87 5.90 4.41 -37.98
C PRO A 87 4.63 4.26 -38.84
N ASP A 88 4.55 3.21 -39.65
CA ASP A 88 3.40 2.98 -40.55
C ASP A 88 2.23 2.24 -39.88
N LYS A 89 2.42 1.75 -38.63
CA LYS A 89 1.34 1.09 -37.88
C LYS A 89 0.66 2.11 -36.98
N GLY A 90 -0.44 2.69 -37.45
CA GLY A 90 -1.16 3.76 -36.73
C GLY A 90 -1.49 3.46 -35.25
N SER A 91 -1.70 2.19 -34.88
CA SER A 91 -1.92 1.77 -33.49
C SER A 91 -0.68 1.80 -32.59
N LEU A 92 0.53 1.89 -33.14
CA LEU A 92 1.81 1.93 -32.43
C LEU A 92 2.63 3.18 -32.73
N ALA A 93 2.36 3.87 -33.84
CA ALA A 93 3.11 5.03 -34.30
C ALA A 93 3.18 6.16 -33.25
N TYR A 94 2.14 6.31 -32.42
CA TYR A 94 2.10 7.33 -31.37
C TYR A 94 3.14 7.12 -30.24
N LEU A 95 3.69 5.91 -30.11
CA LEU A 95 4.71 5.58 -29.13
C LEU A 95 6.12 5.92 -29.64
N GLY A 96 6.33 5.90 -30.96
CA GLY A 96 7.65 6.13 -31.56
C GLY A 96 8.23 7.49 -31.19
N GLY A 97 9.44 7.49 -30.64
CA GLY A 97 10.15 8.70 -30.22
C GLY A 97 9.62 9.37 -28.94
N ALA A 98 8.55 8.86 -28.33
CA ALA A 98 8.10 9.34 -27.03
C ALA A 98 9.07 8.88 -25.92
N GLN A 99 9.28 9.71 -24.91
CA GLN A 99 9.99 9.31 -23.71
C GLN A 99 9.19 8.26 -22.95
N PHE A 100 9.86 7.26 -22.37
CA PHE A 100 9.21 6.24 -21.56
C PHE A 100 8.51 6.84 -20.33
N SER A 101 9.11 7.86 -19.70
CA SER A 101 8.48 8.63 -18.63
C SER A 101 7.10 9.19 -19.03
N ARG A 102 6.96 9.70 -20.26
CA ARG A 102 5.70 10.24 -20.78
C ARG A 102 4.61 9.17 -20.86
N LEU A 103 4.95 7.95 -21.28
CA LEU A 103 3.99 6.84 -21.30
C LEU A 103 3.56 6.47 -19.89
N LEU A 104 4.52 6.30 -18.97
CA LEU A 104 4.25 5.98 -17.57
C LEU A 104 3.36 7.03 -16.89
N ASP A 105 3.62 8.32 -17.13
CA ASP A 105 2.82 9.43 -16.63
C ASP A 105 1.42 9.46 -17.23
N ALA A 106 1.29 9.23 -18.54
CA ALA A 106 0.00 9.17 -19.20
C ALA A 106 -0.86 8.03 -18.64
N GLU A 107 -0.27 6.87 -18.38
CA GLU A 107 -0.96 5.74 -17.76
C GLU A 107 -1.38 6.02 -16.31
N ALA A 108 -0.54 6.71 -15.53
CA ALA A 108 -0.87 7.16 -14.18
C ALA A 108 -2.05 8.14 -14.18
N ASP A 109 -2.00 9.14 -15.06
CA ASP A 109 -3.03 10.16 -15.18
C ASP A 109 -4.35 9.57 -15.71
N ALA A 110 -4.30 8.66 -16.68
CA ALA A 110 -5.47 7.96 -17.19
C ALA A 110 -6.14 7.12 -16.09
N THR A 111 -5.36 6.38 -15.31
CA THR A 111 -5.88 5.56 -14.20
C THR A 111 -6.49 6.43 -13.09
N ARG A 112 -5.81 7.52 -12.71
CA ARG A 112 -6.33 8.48 -11.74
C ARG A 112 -7.63 9.13 -12.23
N ALA A 113 -7.69 9.52 -13.50
CA ALA A 113 -8.86 10.14 -14.11
C ALA A 113 -10.04 9.17 -14.21
N SER A 114 -9.82 7.90 -14.56
CA SER A 114 -10.89 6.89 -14.62
C SER A 114 -11.50 6.64 -13.24
N LEU A 115 -10.67 6.49 -12.20
CA LEU A 115 -11.12 6.37 -10.81
C LEU A 115 -11.92 7.60 -10.37
N THR A 116 -11.39 8.81 -10.63
CA THR A 116 -12.07 10.07 -10.29
C THR A 116 -13.43 10.17 -10.97
N ARG A 117 -13.51 9.85 -12.27
CA ARG A 117 -14.76 9.86 -13.03
C ARG A 117 -15.80 8.89 -12.45
N ASN A 118 -15.36 7.75 -11.94
CA ASN A 118 -16.20 6.74 -11.31
C ASN A 118 -16.48 7.02 -9.83
N GLY A 119 -16.17 8.22 -9.33
CA GLY A 119 -16.41 8.61 -7.94
C GLY A 119 -15.53 7.88 -6.92
N ARG A 120 -14.40 7.29 -7.36
CA ARG A 120 -13.49 6.53 -6.50
C ARG A 120 -12.49 7.48 -5.83
N PRO A 121 -12.47 7.60 -4.49
CA PRO A 121 -11.57 8.51 -3.78
C PRO A 121 -10.10 8.21 -4.08
N ASN A 122 -9.35 9.23 -4.49
CA ASN A 122 -7.92 9.09 -4.74
C ASN A 122 -7.15 10.37 -4.47
N MET A 123 -5.85 10.22 -4.20
CA MET A 123 -4.89 11.32 -4.05
C MET A 123 -3.53 10.92 -4.64
N THR A 124 -2.61 11.87 -4.75
CA THR A 124 -1.29 11.61 -5.35
C THR A 124 -0.20 12.32 -4.57
N TYR A 125 0.84 11.56 -4.19
CA TYR A 125 2.15 12.10 -3.82
C TYR A 125 3.04 12.10 -5.05
N THR A 126 3.67 13.24 -5.36
CA THR A 126 4.65 13.34 -6.45
C THR A 126 5.99 13.73 -5.87
N LEU A 127 6.96 12.83 -5.98
CA LEU A 127 8.36 13.11 -5.67
C LEU A 127 8.98 13.78 -6.90
N PRO A 128 9.60 14.97 -6.81
CA PRO A 128 10.27 15.61 -7.94
C PRO A 128 11.30 14.69 -8.61
N VAL A 129 12.12 14.03 -7.78
CA VAL A 129 13.12 13.03 -8.15
C VAL A 129 13.10 11.92 -7.10
N LEU A 130 13.58 10.72 -7.46
CA LEU A 130 13.77 9.65 -6.48
C LEU A 130 15.23 9.62 -6.00
N ASP A 131 15.48 10.39 -4.94
CA ASP A 131 16.74 10.41 -4.19
C ASP A 131 16.47 10.19 -2.68
N ALA A 132 17.54 10.12 -1.87
CA ALA A 132 17.43 9.86 -0.44
C ALA A 132 16.60 10.94 0.30
N THR A 133 16.69 12.20 -0.13
CA THR A 133 16.00 13.32 0.51
C THR A 133 14.50 13.23 0.31
N HIS A 134 14.05 13.08 -0.93
CA HIS A 134 12.62 13.01 -1.26
C HIS A 134 12.00 11.69 -0.81
N TRP A 135 12.78 10.60 -0.81
CA TRP A 135 12.38 9.34 -0.21
C TRP A 135 12.15 9.48 1.31
N ALA A 136 13.07 10.13 2.04
CA ALA A 136 12.89 10.38 3.46
C ALA A 136 11.69 11.28 3.76
N GLN A 137 11.44 12.30 2.93
CA GLN A 137 10.23 13.14 3.04
C GLN A 137 8.95 12.32 2.89
N LEU A 138 8.90 11.41 1.91
CA LEU A 138 7.77 10.50 1.74
C LEU A 138 7.58 9.66 3.00
N LEU A 139 8.62 8.97 3.48
CA LEU A 139 8.52 8.14 4.69
C LEU A 139 8.03 8.94 5.89
N PHE A 140 8.60 10.12 6.14
CA PHE A 140 8.21 10.96 7.26
C PHE A 140 6.74 11.38 7.18
N VAL A 141 6.26 11.76 6.00
CA VAL A 141 4.83 12.09 5.81
C VAL A 141 3.96 10.87 6.09
N LEU A 142 4.39 9.67 5.67
CA LEU A 142 3.65 8.42 5.89
C LEU A 142 3.64 8.01 7.39
N GLU A 143 4.72 8.23 8.13
CA GLU A 143 4.77 8.05 9.58
C GLU A 143 3.89 9.07 10.30
N PHE A 144 4.01 10.34 9.93
CA PHE A 144 3.27 11.44 10.54
C PHE A 144 1.76 11.27 10.35
N GLN A 145 1.29 10.98 9.12
CA GLN A 145 -0.13 10.70 8.88
C GLN A 145 -0.63 9.53 9.74
N THR A 146 0.20 8.50 9.97
CA THR A 146 -0.20 7.31 10.72
C THR A 146 -0.35 7.65 12.20
N ALA A 147 0.58 8.42 12.76
CA ALA A 147 0.47 8.93 14.13
C ALA A 147 -0.77 9.82 14.31
N VAL A 148 -1.04 10.73 13.37
CA VAL A 148 -2.23 11.60 13.38
C VAL A 148 -3.51 10.76 13.30
N MET A 149 -3.57 9.77 12.41
CA MET A 149 -4.73 8.87 12.28
C MET A 149 -4.98 8.07 13.56
N GLY A 150 -3.93 7.59 14.24
CA GLY A 150 -4.06 6.93 15.55
C GLY A 150 -4.69 7.84 16.60
N GLY A 151 -4.30 9.12 16.62
CA GLY A 151 -4.93 10.14 17.45
C GLY A 151 -6.41 10.37 17.10
N LEU A 152 -6.74 10.49 15.81
CA LEU A 152 -8.13 10.67 15.34
C LEU A 152 -9.03 9.47 15.65
N MET A 153 -8.47 8.27 15.70
CA MET A 153 -9.17 7.02 16.03
C MET A 153 -9.24 6.73 17.54
N ASP A 154 -8.64 7.57 18.39
CA ASP A 154 -8.53 7.36 19.84
C ASP A 154 -7.82 6.04 20.22
N ILE A 155 -6.81 5.64 19.47
CA ILE A 155 -6.03 4.40 19.70
C ILE A 155 -4.56 4.72 19.98
N ASP A 156 -3.82 3.74 20.50
CA ASP A 156 -2.35 3.80 20.52
C ASP A 156 -1.77 3.24 19.21
N PRO A 157 -1.14 4.07 18.34
CA PRO A 157 -0.56 3.60 17.09
C PRO A 157 0.83 2.97 17.25
N PHE A 158 1.38 2.91 18.47
CA PHE A 158 2.78 2.55 18.71
C PHE A 158 2.98 1.19 19.40
N ASP A 159 1.90 0.47 19.73
CA ASP A 159 1.94 -0.90 20.27
C ASP A 159 1.54 -1.96 19.23
N GLN A 160 1.54 -3.25 19.59
CA GLN A 160 1.13 -4.34 18.70
C GLN A 160 0.67 -5.61 19.46
N PRO A 161 -0.22 -5.51 20.47
CA PRO A 161 -0.53 -6.64 21.36
C PRO A 161 -1.09 -7.87 20.65
N GLY A 162 -1.78 -7.70 19.51
CA GLY A 162 -2.41 -8.78 18.76
C GLY A 162 -1.46 -9.82 18.17
N VAL A 163 -0.16 -9.52 18.04
CA VAL A 163 0.81 -10.47 17.48
C VAL A 163 1.37 -11.44 18.52
N GLU A 164 1.19 -11.15 19.81
CA GLU A 164 1.87 -11.88 20.88
C GLU A 164 1.33 -13.30 21.02
N LEU A 165 0.02 -13.52 20.91
CA LEU A 165 -0.56 -14.86 21.06
C LEU A 165 0.02 -15.87 20.04
N GLY A 166 0.19 -15.45 18.78
CA GLY A 166 0.82 -16.29 17.76
C GLY A 166 2.27 -16.66 18.11
N LYS A 167 3.03 -15.73 18.69
CA LYS A 167 4.39 -16.01 19.19
C LYS A 167 4.36 -16.99 20.36
N GLN A 168 3.42 -16.82 21.29
CA GLN A 168 3.28 -17.68 22.46
C GLN A 168 2.92 -19.12 22.06
N TYR A 169 1.97 -19.30 21.13
CA TYR A 169 1.68 -20.63 20.57
C TYR A 169 2.87 -21.20 19.80
N THR A 170 3.63 -20.37 19.07
CA THR A 170 4.88 -20.83 18.42
C THR A 170 5.89 -21.33 19.45
N TYR A 171 6.07 -20.62 20.57
CA TYR A 171 6.95 -21.06 21.65
C TYR A 171 6.50 -22.38 22.27
N ALA A 172 5.19 -22.54 22.51
CA ALA A 172 4.62 -23.78 23.00
C ALA A 172 4.94 -24.94 22.04
N LEU A 173 4.66 -24.78 20.74
CA LEU A 173 4.92 -25.78 19.71
C LEU A 173 6.40 -26.16 19.59
N MET A 174 7.30 -25.21 19.78
CA MET A 174 8.74 -25.45 19.75
C MET A 174 9.30 -25.99 21.08
N GLY A 175 8.45 -26.29 22.07
CA GLY A 175 8.85 -26.90 23.33
C GLY A 175 9.57 -25.96 24.30
N ARG A 176 9.34 -24.64 24.20
CA ARG A 176 9.94 -23.67 25.13
C ARG A 176 9.34 -23.85 26.53
N GLN A 177 10.21 -24.04 27.52
CA GLN A 177 9.79 -24.21 28.91
C GLN A 177 8.95 -23.02 29.40
N GLY A 178 7.83 -23.30 30.07
CA GLY A 178 6.89 -22.30 30.61
C GLY A 178 5.70 -21.97 29.70
N TYR A 179 5.57 -22.64 28.55
CA TYR A 179 4.47 -22.44 27.57
C TYR A 179 3.63 -23.72 27.36
N GLU A 180 3.81 -24.75 28.19
CA GLU A 180 3.22 -26.08 28.01
C GLU A 180 1.68 -26.04 28.02
N ASN A 181 1.10 -25.22 28.91
CA ASN A 181 -0.36 -25.08 29.02
C ASN A 181 -1.00 -24.52 27.74
N LEU A 182 -0.28 -23.68 26.99
CA LEU A 182 -0.76 -23.07 25.75
C LEU A 182 -0.80 -24.06 24.58
N MET A 183 0.04 -25.11 24.63
CA MET A 183 -0.01 -26.19 23.63
C MET A 183 -1.34 -26.96 23.73
N ALA A 184 -1.77 -27.28 24.95
CA ALA A 184 -3.01 -28.00 25.19
C ALA A 184 -4.24 -27.18 24.79
N GLU A 185 -4.25 -25.88 25.10
CA GLU A 185 -5.28 -24.95 24.66
C GLU A 185 -5.41 -24.93 23.13
N MET A 186 -4.29 -24.75 22.42
CA MET A 186 -4.27 -24.67 20.96
C MET A 186 -4.77 -25.95 20.28
N GLN A 187 -4.41 -27.13 20.81
CA GLN A 187 -4.87 -28.43 20.29
C GLN A 187 -6.38 -28.64 20.46
N GLY A 188 -7.01 -27.94 21.42
CA GLY A 188 -8.45 -27.97 21.63
C GLY A 188 -9.24 -27.03 20.71
N LEU A 189 -8.59 -26.11 20.00
CA LEU A 189 -9.26 -25.20 19.08
C LEU A 189 -9.71 -25.93 17.81
N GLN A 190 -10.96 -25.73 17.44
CA GLN A 190 -11.47 -26.13 16.13
C GLN A 190 -11.55 -24.91 15.21
N PRO A 191 -11.25 -25.04 13.91
CA PRO A 191 -11.52 -23.99 12.94
C PRO A 191 -13.00 -23.60 13.00
N ALA A 192 -13.27 -22.30 13.00
CA ALA A 192 -14.62 -21.74 12.97
C ALA A 192 -15.28 -21.92 11.60
#